data_AF-A0A8T4GAX0-F1
#
_entry.id   AF-A0A8T4GAX0-F1
#
_cell.length_a   1.000
_cell.length_b   1.000
_cell.length_c   1.000
_cell.angle_alpha   90.00
_cell.angle_beta   90.00
_cell.angle_gamma   90.00
#
_symmetry.space_group_name_H-M   'P 1'
#
loop_
_entity.id
_entity.type
_entity.pdbx_description
1 polymer ?
#
loop_
_entity_poly.entity_id
_entity_poly.type
_entity_poly.pdbx_seq_one_letter_code
_entity_poly.pdbx_strand_id
1 'polypeptide(L)'
;MKLVTKSNFPPYNEADYIIFKDGDYVYAKNGKSGRIEYQSSDIEDVLEYTANALEGNVDGENGGIIAITKGSYKFTRQVTIGGGIILKFNNAMIDLTEINSYAFYFDASGMSNDAAKPTGIIGPLLVVGDTSNPNAGFVHLHNVIYGITLKDIHEAGVANSLRLTGKGYLGYIEHCDFGLAGDNYGGSSGTKIYIEGGTPDNTYNKNGLTFINTAIQGKNLDSLIYIKDPGENIVFDNVWIETSGTNMETIYIENASVRISNAYIYVGTAKVKNSTLKITNTKLHTTFDDVYSSDIFITNSMILSKLLNITNPTEATESIFINGNYFSVPNDRILYSEYDLGTVIITNNKISASNGIKMIKGADASGYTRTVIISNNQFTGGSLSGENYLDLETVYVVITGNTFKSTTLSSSDNIIKVSNAITTMITNNSFATNVSPFPPNISVNSLYKILKNNVGYTTENSSTATFSGDGSTTQFTIAHKLVSTPSKVLVTPMSSDAAGDFYVTADDTNIYVNYKTAPPSGTNNIKLSWYAEV
;
A
#
# COMPACT_ATOMS: atom_id res chain seq x y z
N MET A 1 16.44 39.20 50.71
CA MET A 1 17.06 38.03 50.06
C MET A 1 16.61 36.78 50.83
N LYS A 2 15.55 36.11 50.37
CA LYS A 2 15.04 34.90 51.02
C LYS A 2 15.86 33.73 50.47
N LEU A 3 16.80 33.22 51.27
CA LEU A 3 17.50 31.98 50.96
C LEU A 3 16.44 30.88 50.84
N VAL A 4 16.08 30.52 49.62
CA VAL A 4 15.26 29.32 49.36
C VAL A 4 16.16 28.14 49.70
N THR A 5 15.99 27.62 50.91
CA THR A 5 16.68 26.42 51.37
C THR A 5 16.17 25.23 50.55
N LYS A 6 17.04 24.75 49.65
CA LYS A 6 17.12 23.38 49.09
C LYS A 6 15.81 22.59 49.22
N SER A 7 14.90 22.83 48.28
CA SER A 7 13.80 21.90 47.99
C SER A 7 14.39 20.50 47.75
N ASN A 8 13.78 19.48 48.37
CA ASN A 8 14.11 18.05 48.25
C ASN A 8 13.73 17.53 46.85
N PHE A 9 14.40 18.03 45.81
CA PHE A 9 14.29 17.43 44.49
C PHE A 9 15.05 16.11 44.46
N PRO A 10 14.45 15.02 43.93
CA PRO A 10 15.16 13.76 43.75
C PRO A 10 16.42 14.00 42.90
N PRO A 11 17.56 13.35 43.22
CA PRO A 11 18.77 13.49 42.43
C PRO A 11 18.53 12.87 41.04
N TYR A 12 18.27 13.72 40.04
CA TYR A 12 18.42 13.36 38.64
C TYR A 12 19.91 13.39 38.30
N ASN A 13 20.64 12.36 38.74
CA ASN A 13 22.07 12.21 38.43
C ASN A 13 22.32 11.82 36.95
N GLU A 14 21.27 11.74 36.13
CA GLU A 14 21.33 11.32 34.73
C GLU A 14 21.27 12.48 33.72
N ALA A 15 21.04 13.73 34.17
CA ALA A 15 20.88 14.88 33.28
C ALA A 15 21.96 15.93 33.54
N ASP A 16 22.44 16.56 32.47
CA ASP A 16 23.42 17.65 32.54
C ASP A 16 22.77 18.94 33.03
N TYR A 17 21.50 19.15 32.69
CA TYR A 17 20.66 20.22 33.24
C TYR A 17 19.26 19.73 33.57
N ILE A 18 18.67 20.33 34.60
CA ILE A 18 17.31 20.06 35.05
C ILE A 18 16.52 21.37 35.00
N ILE A 19 15.51 21.44 34.13
CA ILE A 19 14.60 22.56 33.99
C ILE A 19 13.31 22.29 34.75
N PHE A 20 12.92 23.22 35.62
CA PHE A 20 11.70 23.13 36.42
C PHE A 20 11.03 24.49 36.59
N LYS A 21 9.73 24.47 36.88
CA LYS A 21 8.93 25.67 37.13
C LYS A 21 8.67 25.84 38.63
N ASP A 22 8.83 27.05 39.14
CA ASP A 22 8.45 27.43 40.52
C ASP A 22 7.81 28.83 40.49
N GLY A 23 6.49 28.87 40.68
CA GLY A 23 5.67 30.06 40.44
C GLY A 23 5.66 30.46 38.96
N ASP A 24 5.88 31.76 38.71
CA ASP A 24 5.88 32.35 37.37
C ASP A 24 7.24 32.24 36.67
N TYR A 25 8.23 31.61 37.31
CA TYR A 25 9.58 31.49 36.79
C TYR A 25 9.93 30.05 36.44
N VAL A 26 10.75 29.94 35.41
CA VAL A 26 11.43 28.71 34.98
C VAL A 26 12.89 28.82 35.38
N TYR A 27 13.44 27.72 35.88
CA TYR A 27 14.82 27.64 36.37
C TYR A 27 15.53 26.48 35.68
N ALA A 28 16.82 26.65 35.37
CA ALA A 28 17.72 25.56 35.00
C ALA A 28 18.76 25.35 36.10
N LYS A 29 18.83 24.12 36.60
CA LYS A 29 19.81 23.66 37.58
C LYS A 29 20.82 22.75 36.87
N ASN A 30 22.10 23.09 36.98
CA ASN A 30 23.19 22.26 36.47
C ASN A 30 23.26 20.95 37.25
N GLY A 31 23.22 19.82 36.54
CA GLY A 31 23.18 18.48 37.12
C GLY A 31 24.44 18.12 37.89
N LYS A 32 25.61 18.61 37.45
CA LYS A 32 26.91 18.36 38.10
C LYS A 32 27.12 19.24 39.33
N SER A 33 26.86 20.55 39.21
CA SER A 33 27.12 21.50 40.31
C SER A 33 25.97 21.59 41.31
N GLY A 34 24.76 21.24 40.89
CA GLY A 34 23.52 21.38 41.64
C GLY A 34 23.08 22.83 41.85
N ARG A 35 23.71 23.80 41.19
CA ARG A 35 23.37 25.23 41.29
C ARG A 35 22.36 25.62 40.22
N ILE A 36 21.53 26.60 40.52
CA ILE A 36 20.69 27.28 39.52
C ILE A 36 21.63 28.20 38.73
N GLU A 37 21.68 28.02 37.42
CA GLU A 37 22.54 28.80 36.51
C GLU A 37 21.73 29.75 35.63
N TYR A 38 20.49 29.38 35.29
CA TYR A 38 19.59 30.21 34.47
C TYR A 38 18.21 30.32 35.11
N GLN A 39 17.58 31.48 34.95
CA GLN A 39 16.21 31.78 35.38
C GLN A 39 15.57 32.79 34.43
N SER A 40 14.33 32.56 34.00
CA SER A 40 13.51 33.51 33.24
C SER A 40 12.02 33.27 33.54
N SER A 41 11.16 34.23 33.17
CA SER A 41 9.71 33.99 33.08
C SER A 41 9.35 33.10 31.89
N ASP A 42 10.21 33.09 30.88
CA ASP A 42 9.98 32.43 29.59
C ASP A 42 10.83 31.15 29.51
N ILE A 43 10.20 30.03 29.15
CA ILE A 43 10.88 28.73 29.06
C ILE A 43 11.90 28.71 27.93
N GLU A 44 11.62 29.45 26.87
CA GLU A 44 12.44 29.53 25.66
C GLU A 44 13.83 30.04 25.98
N ASP A 45 13.93 31.12 26.77
CA ASP A 45 15.21 31.68 27.20
C ASP A 45 16.01 30.67 28.03
N VAL A 46 15.38 30.05 29.03
CA VAL A 46 16.03 29.09 29.92
C VAL A 46 16.54 27.88 29.13
N LEU A 47 15.72 27.37 28.21
CA LEU A 47 16.08 26.21 27.40
C LEU A 47 17.20 26.54 26.41
N GLU A 48 17.12 27.69 25.74
CA GLU A 48 18.13 28.15 24.77
C GLU A 48 19.49 28.40 25.44
N TYR A 49 19.52 29.07 26.60
CA TYR A 49 20.77 29.24 27.36
C TYR A 49 21.36 27.90 27.82
N THR A 50 20.50 26.96 28.20
CA THR A 50 20.93 25.62 28.61
C THR A 50 21.49 24.82 27.43
N ALA A 51 20.85 24.87 26.26
CA ALA A 51 21.32 24.22 25.04
C ALA A 51 22.67 24.81 24.60
N ASN A 52 22.79 26.14 24.55
CA ASN A 52 24.04 26.83 24.22
C ASN A 52 25.21 26.46 25.16
N ALA A 53 24.92 26.25 26.44
CA ALA A 53 25.93 25.82 27.42
C ALA A 53 26.46 24.41 27.15
N LEU A 54 25.62 23.53 26.58
CA LEU A 54 26.00 22.16 26.17
C LEU A 54 26.65 22.11 24.79
N GLU A 55 26.38 23.09 23.92
CA GLU A 55 26.99 23.22 22.59
C GLU A 55 28.43 23.78 22.64
N GLY A 56 28.75 24.60 23.63
CA GLY A 56 30.01 25.36 23.71
C GLY A 56 31.28 24.61 24.16
N ASN A 57 31.23 23.30 24.46
CA ASN A 57 32.40 22.53 24.90
C ASN A 57 33.25 22.03 23.71
N VAL A 58 34.03 22.95 23.15
CA VAL A 58 34.85 22.97 21.91
C VAL A 58 35.57 21.70 21.39
N ASP A 59 35.54 20.54 22.05
CA ASP A 59 36.37 19.37 21.71
C ASP A 59 35.64 18.27 20.90
N GLY A 60 34.49 18.56 20.29
CA GLY A 60 33.77 17.60 19.45
C GLY A 60 33.00 16.52 20.22
N GLU A 61 32.98 16.59 21.56
CA GLU A 61 32.13 15.76 22.43
C GLU A 61 30.80 16.47 22.80
N ASN A 62 30.37 17.48 22.05
CA ASN A 62 29.21 18.29 22.43
C ASN A 62 27.87 17.56 22.33
N GLY A 63 27.00 17.90 23.27
CA GLY A 63 25.73 17.23 23.50
C GLY A 63 25.46 17.04 25.00
N GLY A 64 24.26 16.57 25.32
CA GLY A 64 23.88 16.34 26.71
C GLY A 64 22.38 16.09 26.86
N ILE A 65 21.98 15.81 28.09
CA ILE A 65 20.59 15.57 28.45
C ILE A 65 20.06 16.77 29.24
N ILE A 66 19.03 17.41 28.72
CA ILE A 66 18.25 18.41 29.43
C ILE A 66 16.98 17.75 29.92
N ALA A 67 16.88 17.52 31.23
CA ALA A 67 15.66 16.97 31.85
C ALA A 67 14.67 18.09 32.15
N ILE A 68 13.44 17.97 31.65
CA ILE A 68 12.36 18.95 31.89
C ILE A 68 11.31 18.29 32.77
N THR A 69 11.13 18.83 33.96
CA THR A 69 10.22 18.25 34.97
C THR A 69 8.75 18.46 34.62
N LYS A 70 7.86 17.80 35.36
CA LYS A 70 6.42 18.01 35.27
C LYS A 70 6.06 19.49 35.43
N GLY A 71 5.26 20.01 34.51
CA GLY A 71 4.80 21.39 34.51
C GLY A 71 4.04 21.71 33.22
N SER A 72 3.45 22.91 33.17
CA SER A 72 2.91 23.50 31.95
C SER A 72 3.84 24.61 31.48
N TYR A 73 4.32 24.48 30.25
CA TYR A 73 5.30 25.36 29.62
C TYR A 73 4.70 25.92 28.34
N LYS A 74 4.48 27.24 28.31
CA LYS A 74 3.91 27.93 27.16
C LYS A 74 5.03 28.44 26.27
N PHE A 75 4.95 28.17 24.98
CA PHE A 75 5.89 28.64 23.98
C PHE A 75 5.22 29.69 23.09
N THR A 76 5.91 30.80 22.90
CA THR A 76 5.53 31.93 22.05
C THR A 76 6.50 32.12 20.89
N ARG A 77 7.71 31.53 20.99
CA ARG A 77 8.73 31.54 19.94
C ARG A 77 9.45 30.19 19.81
N GLN A 78 10.16 30.04 18.70
CA GLN A 78 11.03 28.90 18.42
C GLN A 78 12.26 28.91 19.35
N VAL A 79 12.67 27.71 19.77
CA VAL A 79 13.96 27.46 20.43
C VAL A 79 14.86 26.67 19.48
N THR A 80 16.06 27.20 19.22
CA THR A 80 17.09 26.52 18.44
C THR A 80 17.92 25.63 19.37
N ILE A 81 18.14 24.38 18.96
CA ILE A 81 18.88 23.38 19.71
C ILE A 81 19.91 22.75 18.76
N GLY A 82 21.18 22.79 19.12
CA GLY A 82 22.24 22.12 18.39
C GLY A 82 22.13 20.60 18.44
N GLY A 83 22.78 19.94 17.49
CA GLY A 83 22.85 18.48 17.49
C GLY A 83 23.56 17.91 18.74
N GLY A 84 23.20 16.68 19.09
CA GLY A 84 23.71 15.93 20.25
C GLY A 84 22.97 16.19 21.55
N ILE A 85 21.90 16.99 21.54
CA ILE A 85 21.09 17.30 22.72
C ILE A 85 19.82 16.43 22.75
N ILE A 86 19.56 15.82 23.90
CA ILE A 86 18.31 15.10 24.18
C ILE A 86 17.51 15.88 25.21
N LEU A 87 16.28 16.25 24.85
CA LEU A 87 15.30 16.78 25.77
C LEU A 87 14.53 15.62 26.41
N LYS A 88 14.68 15.42 27.72
CA LYS A 88 14.01 14.35 28.47
C LYS A 88 12.88 14.93 29.33
N PHE A 89 11.65 14.79 28.87
CA PHE A 89 10.47 15.26 29.59
C PHE A 89 9.98 14.24 30.62
N ASN A 90 9.46 14.73 31.74
CA ASN A 90 8.81 13.91 32.77
C ASN A 90 7.38 14.39 33.01
N ASN A 91 6.44 13.90 32.21
CA ASN A 91 5.01 14.23 32.31
C ASN A 91 4.75 15.74 32.21
N ALA A 92 5.46 16.41 31.30
CA ALA A 92 5.28 17.82 31.03
C ALA A 92 4.17 18.04 30.00
N MET A 93 3.62 19.25 30.01
CA MET A 93 2.72 19.74 28.98
C MET A 93 3.36 20.97 28.33
N ILE A 94 3.39 20.98 27.00
CA ILE A 94 3.79 22.12 26.19
C ILE A 94 2.54 22.72 25.56
N ASP A 95 2.37 24.02 25.71
CA ASP A 95 1.31 24.81 25.09
C ASP A 95 1.90 25.65 23.94
N LEU A 96 1.47 25.33 22.73
CA LEU A 96 1.85 25.92 21.45
C LEU A 96 0.73 26.78 20.85
N THR A 97 -0.30 27.12 21.62
CA THR A 97 -1.46 27.88 21.08
C THR A 97 -1.10 29.27 20.55
N GLU A 98 -0.01 29.87 21.04
CA GLU A 98 0.45 31.20 20.62
C GLU A 98 1.69 31.18 19.70
N ILE A 99 2.22 30.02 19.36
CA ILE A 99 3.41 29.94 18.51
C ILE A 99 3.04 30.08 17.03
N ASN A 100 3.83 30.86 16.28
CA ASN A 100 3.66 31.01 14.82
C ASN A 100 4.88 30.44 14.06
N SER A 101 5.52 29.42 14.63
CA SER A 101 6.68 28.70 14.10
C SER A 101 6.74 27.29 14.74
N TYR A 102 7.86 26.60 14.61
CA TYR A 102 8.16 25.35 15.34
C TYR A 102 8.62 25.64 16.76
N ALA A 103 8.17 24.86 17.74
CA ALA A 103 8.61 24.98 19.12
C ALA A 103 10.09 24.64 19.27
N PHE A 104 10.50 23.53 18.65
CA PHE A 104 11.88 23.04 18.65
C PHE A 104 12.44 23.00 17.24
N TYR A 105 13.55 23.70 17.05
CA TYR A 105 14.32 23.67 15.81
C TYR A 105 15.70 23.07 16.11
N PHE A 106 15.89 21.82 15.71
CA PHE A 106 17.15 21.13 15.87
C PHE A 106 18.03 21.36 14.64
N ASP A 107 19.18 22.00 14.82
CA ASP A 107 20.11 22.30 13.74
C ASP A 107 21.46 21.62 13.98
N ALA A 108 21.85 20.73 13.06
CA ALA A 108 23.16 20.09 13.10
C ALA A 108 24.06 20.48 11.93
N SER A 109 23.78 21.61 11.25
CA SER A 109 24.56 22.10 10.11
C SER A 109 26.05 22.34 10.41
N GLY A 110 26.43 22.53 11.68
CA GLY A 110 27.82 22.70 12.11
C GLY A 110 28.55 21.42 12.52
N MET A 111 27.88 20.26 12.57
CA MET A 111 28.50 19.01 13.05
C MET A 111 29.14 18.22 11.91
N SER A 112 30.34 17.68 12.13
CA SER A 112 30.93 16.70 11.21
C SER A 112 30.18 15.37 11.28
N ASN A 113 29.99 14.71 10.13
CA ASN A 113 29.26 13.44 9.99
C ASN A 113 29.69 12.35 11.00
N ASP A 114 30.97 12.30 11.38
CA ASP A 114 31.52 11.25 12.26
C ASP A 114 31.32 11.52 13.77
N ALA A 115 30.87 12.71 14.15
CA ALA A 115 30.74 13.15 15.56
C ALA A 115 29.29 13.32 16.02
N ALA A 116 28.31 13.02 15.17
CA ALA A 116 26.91 13.28 15.47
C ALA A 116 26.37 12.34 16.55
N LYS A 117 26.10 12.92 17.73
CA LYS A 117 25.44 12.24 18.86
C LYS A 117 23.92 12.20 18.67
N PRO A 118 23.22 11.27 19.33
CA PRO A 118 21.76 11.22 19.29
C PRO A 118 21.16 12.56 19.69
N THR A 119 20.13 12.97 18.96
CA THR A 119 19.40 14.23 19.17
C THR A 119 17.92 13.90 19.26
N GLY A 120 17.16 14.58 20.13
CA GLY A 120 15.71 14.44 20.06
C GLY A 120 14.99 14.68 21.37
N ILE A 121 13.80 14.10 21.47
CA ILE A 121 12.84 14.34 22.53
C ILE A 121 12.35 12.99 23.05
N ILE A 122 12.49 12.77 24.37
CA ILE A 122 12.09 11.53 25.03
C ILE A 122 11.21 11.85 26.22
N GLY A 123 10.14 11.07 26.39
CA GLY A 123 9.40 10.94 27.64
C GLY A 123 7.93 11.25 27.44
N PRO A 124 7.08 10.89 28.41
CA PRO A 124 5.67 11.23 28.34
C PRO A 124 5.56 12.75 28.29
N LEU A 125 5.21 13.24 27.10
CA LEU A 125 5.08 14.65 26.78
C LEU A 125 3.71 14.86 26.12
N LEU A 126 2.92 15.76 26.69
CA LEU A 126 1.71 16.26 26.04
C LEU A 126 2.00 17.58 25.34
N VAL A 127 1.68 17.69 24.06
CA VAL A 127 1.79 18.91 23.26
C VAL A 127 0.38 19.34 22.89
N VAL A 128 0.03 20.59 23.17
CA VAL A 128 -1.27 21.19 22.84
C VAL A 128 -1.04 22.38 21.92
N GLY A 129 -1.67 22.41 20.76
CA GLY A 129 -1.62 23.53 19.81
C GLY A 129 -2.99 24.12 19.49
N ASP A 130 -3.00 25.11 18.60
CA ASP A 130 -4.20 25.66 17.98
C ASP A 130 -4.29 25.23 16.51
N THR A 131 -5.28 24.40 16.17
CA THR A 131 -5.49 23.95 14.78
C THR A 131 -5.86 25.05 13.82
N SER A 132 -6.36 26.18 14.29
CA SER A 132 -6.64 27.31 13.41
C SER A 132 -5.37 28.01 12.92
N ASN A 133 -4.23 27.70 13.53
CA ASN A 133 -2.93 28.26 13.18
C ASN A 133 -2.12 27.27 12.31
N PRO A 134 -2.08 27.45 10.98
CA PRO A 134 -1.36 26.55 10.07
C PRO A 134 0.16 26.64 10.21
N ASN A 135 0.68 27.65 10.92
CA ASN A 135 2.12 27.85 11.11
C ASN A 135 2.63 27.23 12.42
N ALA A 136 1.74 26.83 13.33
CA ALA A 136 2.13 26.18 14.57
C ALA A 136 2.77 24.83 14.24
N GLY A 137 4.02 24.67 14.66
CA GLY A 137 4.80 23.46 14.48
C GLY A 137 5.35 22.95 15.81
N PHE A 138 5.53 21.63 15.93
CA PHE A 138 6.13 21.05 17.12
C PHE A 138 7.64 20.88 16.96
N VAL A 139 8.09 20.01 16.04
CA VAL A 139 9.52 19.73 15.83
C VAL A 139 9.92 19.95 14.38
N HIS A 140 10.98 20.72 14.17
CA HIS A 140 11.70 20.82 12.89
C HIS A 140 13.15 20.36 13.11
N LEU A 141 13.56 19.31 12.40
CA LEU A 141 14.94 18.85 12.37
C LEU A 141 15.56 19.23 11.02
N HIS A 142 16.61 20.04 11.06
CA HIS A 142 17.32 20.53 9.88
C HIS A 142 18.76 20.00 9.83
N ASN A 143 19.12 19.31 8.75
CA ASN A 143 20.45 18.72 8.54
C ASN A 143 20.93 17.81 9.69
N VAL A 144 20.02 17.12 10.38
CA VAL A 144 20.39 16.22 11.48
C VAL A 144 20.84 14.89 10.92
N ILE A 145 22.13 14.58 11.07
CA ILE A 145 22.86 13.53 10.33
C ILE A 145 22.79 12.14 10.99
N TYR A 146 22.61 12.06 12.32
CA TYR A 146 22.53 10.78 13.02
C TYR A 146 21.69 10.84 14.30
N GLY A 147 20.93 9.77 14.52
CA GLY A 147 20.38 9.40 15.83
C GLY A 147 19.20 10.25 16.30
N ILE A 148 18.26 10.59 15.41
CA ILE A 148 17.03 11.26 15.83
C ILE A 148 16.18 10.29 16.65
N THR A 149 15.78 10.68 17.86
CA THR A 149 14.84 9.90 18.67
C THR A 149 13.68 10.77 19.13
N LEU A 150 12.46 10.45 18.70
CA LEU A 150 11.23 10.99 19.25
C LEU A 150 10.47 9.85 19.92
N LYS A 151 10.21 9.96 21.22
CA LYS A 151 9.63 8.84 21.98
C LYS A 151 8.62 9.28 23.04
N ASP A 152 7.50 8.56 23.08
CA ASP A 152 6.40 8.71 24.06
C ASP A 152 5.72 10.10 24.02
N ILE A 153 5.54 10.67 22.82
CA ILE A 153 4.98 12.02 22.62
C ILE A 153 3.52 11.93 22.22
N HIS A 154 2.65 12.68 22.89
CA HIS A 154 1.24 12.85 22.50
C HIS A 154 0.99 14.29 22.10
N GLU A 155 0.61 14.50 20.84
CA GLU A 155 0.34 15.83 20.28
C GLU A 155 -1.14 15.97 19.90
N ALA A 156 -1.72 17.09 20.30
CA ALA A 156 -3.07 17.49 19.97
C ALA A 156 -3.08 18.93 19.45
N GLY A 157 -3.77 19.16 18.34
CA GLY A 157 -4.06 20.51 17.87
C GLY A 157 -2.92 21.26 17.15
N VAL A 158 -1.83 20.61 16.74
CA VAL A 158 -0.71 21.24 16.01
C VAL A 158 -0.83 20.94 14.51
N ALA A 159 -0.73 21.94 13.63
CA ALA A 159 -0.85 21.71 12.19
C ALA A 159 0.36 20.93 11.61
N ASN A 160 1.58 21.24 12.07
CA ASN A 160 2.82 20.63 11.58
C ASN A 160 3.60 19.93 12.71
N SER A 161 3.31 18.65 12.95
CA SER A 161 3.88 17.93 14.09
C SER A 161 5.38 17.66 13.92
N LEU A 162 5.79 17.21 12.73
CA LEU A 162 7.17 16.87 12.45
C LEU A 162 7.59 17.32 11.06
N ARG A 163 8.66 18.10 11.00
CA ARG A 163 9.32 18.49 9.76
C ARG A 163 10.78 18.05 9.75
N LEU A 164 11.20 17.34 8.70
CA LEU A 164 12.56 16.91 8.44
C LEU A 164 13.02 17.54 7.13
N THR A 165 14.04 18.40 7.17
CA THR A 165 14.62 19.00 5.94
C THR A 165 16.16 18.98 5.93
N GLY A 166 16.76 18.81 4.75
CA GLY A 166 18.21 18.66 4.62
C GLY A 166 18.72 17.21 4.52
N LYS A 167 19.93 16.95 5.05
CA LYS A 167 20.65 15.66 4.87
C LYS A 167 20.69 14.82 6.17
N GLY A 168 20.59 13.49 6.03
CA GLY A 168 21.12 12.50 6.99
C GLY A 168 20.17 11.94 8.06
N TYR A 169 18.94 11.57 7.76
CA TYR A 169 18.02 11.10 8.81
C TYR A 169 18.21 9.62 9.14
N LEU A 170 18.96 9.31 10.20
CA LEU A 170 18.86 8.00 10.85
C LEU A 170 18.14 8.18 12.19
N GLY A 171 16.94 7.63 12.32
CA GLY A 171 16.16 7.86 13.54
C GLY A 171 14.97 6.95 13.76
N TYR A 172 14.45 7.05 14.99
CA TYR A 172 13.31 6.30 15.48
C TYR A 172 12.26 7.24 16.05
N ILE A 173 11.01 6.99 15.70
CA ILE A 173 9.83 7.67 16.20
C ILE A 173 8.93 6.59 16.81
N GLU A 174 8.95 6.48 18.14
CA GLU A 174 8.43 5.33 18.87
C GLU A 174 7.34 5.74 19.86
N HIS A 175 6.19 5.07 19.82
CA HIS A 175 5.05 5.33 20.71
C HIS A 175 4.58 6.79 20.70
N CYS A 176 4.62 7.43 19.52
CA CYS A 176 4.11 8.79 19.37
C CYS A 176 2.67 8.78 18.87
N ASP A 177 1.91 9.81 19.22
CA ASP A 177 0.57 10.08 18.69
C ASP A 177 0.56 11.52 18.16
N PHE A 178 0.56 11.66 16.84
CA PHE A 178 0.49 12.96 16.15
C PHE A 178 -0.93 13.23 15.71
N GLY A 179 -1.71 13.85 16.59
CA GLY A 179 -3.13 14.14 16.44
C GLY A 179 -3.98 13.19 17.28
N LEU A 180 -4.65 13.68 18.32
CA LEU A 180 -5.54 12.87 19.15
C LEU A 180 -6.86 12.56 18.45
N ALA A 181 -7.35 11.33 18.62
CA ALA A 181 -8.60 10.86 18.04
C ALA A 181 -9.82 11.62 18.62
N GLY A 182 -10.69 12.14 17.75
CA GLY A 182 -12.02 12.66 18.12
C GLY A 182 -12.15 14.18 18.22
N ASP A 183 -11.06 14.91 18.06
CA ASP A 183 -11.13 16.37 18.06
C ASP A 183 -11.64 16.90 16.71
N ASN A 184 -12.57 17.85 16.77
CA ASN A 184 -13.12 18.55 15.62
C ASN A 184 -12.10 19.55 15.06
N TYR A 185 -10.98 19.06 14.53
CA TYR A 185 -9.90 19.85 13.97
C TYR A 185 -10.33 20.50 12.65
N GLY A 186 -10.78 21.75 12.70
CA GLY A 186 -11.31 22.51 11.56
C GLY A 186 -10.29 23.42 10.87
N GLY A 187 -9.00 23.25 11.13
CA GLY A 187 -7.92 24.05 10.54
C GLY A 187 -7.74 23.80 9.04
N SER A 188 -7.45 24.85 8.28
CA SER A 188 -7.18 24.80 6.84
C SER A 188 -5.69 24.96 6.56
N SER A 189 -5.12 23.99 5.83
CA SER A 189 -3.73 23.90 5.32
C SER A 189 -2.65 23.53 6.36
N GLY A 190 -1.75 22.63 5.96
CA GLY A 190 -0.70 22.08 6.82
C GLY A 190 -0.32 20.64 6.46
N THR A 191 0.85 20.20 6.93
CA THR A 191 1.31 18.82 6.78
C THR A 191 1.76 18.24 8.12
N LYS A 192 1.14 17.15 8.57
CA LYS A 192 1.45 16.55 9.88
C LYS A 192 2.88 16.03 9.95
N ILE A 193 3.27 15.20 8.98
CA ILE A 193 4.62 14.65 8.84
C ILE A 193 5.18 15.06 7.49
N TYR A 194 6.19 15.94 7.49
CA TYR A 194 6.87 16.43 6.30
C TYR A 194 8.32 15.95 6.29
N ILE A 195 8.70 15.18 5.28
CA ILE A 195 10.05 14.65 5.10
C ILE A 195 10.53 15.05 3.71
N GLU A 196 11.54 15.91 3.66
CA GLU A 196 12.19 16.31 2.41
C GLU A 196 13.70 16.14 2.55
N GLY A 197 14.27 15.28 1.70
CA GLY A 197 15.71 15.16 1.61
C GLY A 197 16.33 16.30 0.81
N GLY A 198 17.61 16.58 1.07
CA GLY A 198 18.43 17.41 0.20
C GLY A 198 18.75 16.72 -1.13
N THR A 199 19.26 17.49 -2.10
CA THR A 199 19.65 16.98 -3.42
C THR A 199 20.48 15.69 -3.31
N PRO A 200 20.24 14.67 -4.17
CA PRO A 200 20.98 13.42 -4.19
C PRO A 200 22.46 13.57 -4.60
N ASP A 201 23.28 14.23 -3.78
CA ASP A 201 24.73 14.12 -3.91
C ASP A 201 25.14 12.77 -3.30
N ASN A 202 25.37 11.81 -4.22
CA ASN A 202 25.49 10.35 -4.09
C ASN A 202 26.39 9.72 -3.00
N THR A 203 26.90 10.47 -2.01
CA THR A 203 27.85 9.92 -1.02
C THR A 203 27.31 9.76 0.40
N TYR A 204 26.22 10.44 0.79
CA TYR A 204 25.77 10.44 2.21
C TYR A 204 24.26 10.37 2.47
N ASN A 205 23.41 10.09 1.47
CA ASN A 205 21.95 10.01 1.67
C ASN A 205 21.50 8.62 2.20
N LYS A 206 21.97 8.24 3.40
CA LYS A 206 21.46 7.07 4.14
C LYS A 206 20.36 7.51 5.12
N ASN A 207 19.25 7.96 4.56
CA ASN A 207 18.15 8.48 5.34
C ASN A 207 17.16 7.36 5.69
N GLY A 208 17.45 6.62 6.77
CA GLY A 208 16.54 5.62 7.34
C GLY A 208 15.75 6.17 8.52
N LEU A 209 14.45 6.43 8.34
CA LEU A 209 13.56 6.81 9.44
C LEU A 209 12.56 5.70 9.71
N THR A 210 12.44 5.30 10.99
CA THR A 210 11.50 4.25 11.40
C THR A 210 10.46 4.79 12.37
N PHE A 211 9.19 4.72 12.01
CA PHE A 211 8.04 4.93 12.89
C PHE A 211 7.59 3.59 13.45
N ILE A 212 7.50 3.46 14.77
CA ILE A 212 7.15 2.22 15.47
C ILE A 212 6.04 2.51 16.47
N ASN A 213 4.92 1.76 16.41
CA ASN A 213 3.81 1.90 17.34
C ASN A 213 3.28 3.34 17.40
N THR A 214 3.26 4.03 16.25
CA THR A 214 2.95 5.46 16.15
C THR A 214 1.60 5.67 15.50
N ALA A 215 0.81 6.59 16.05
CA ALA A 215 -0.42 7.08 15.44
C ALA A 215 -0.17 8.43 14.73
N ILE A 216 -0.72 8.59 13.54
CA ILE A 216 -0.64 9.80 12.72
C ILE A 216 -2.06 10.10 12.24
N GLN A 217 -2.65 11.16 12.76
CA GLN A 217 -4.05 11.49 12.54
C GLN A 217 -4.22 12.94 12.12
N GLY A 218 -5.19 13.20 11.25
CA GLY A 218 -5.44 14.55 10.77
C GLY A 218 -6.82 14.75 10.16
N LYS A 219 -7.18 16.02 9.96
CA LYS A 219 -8.42 16.44 9.32
C LYS A 219 -8.16 17.72 8.53
N ASN A 220 -8.65 17.79 7.30
CA ASN A 220 -8.54 18.96 6.41
C ASN A 220 -7.10 19.50 6.18
N LEU A 221 -6.11 18.61 6.18
CA LEU A 221 -4.71 18.92 5.87
C LEU A 221 -4.44 18.84 4.36
N ASP A 222 -3.39 19.52 3.89
CA ASP A 222 -2.94 19.36 2.51
C ASP A 222 -2.36 17.96 2.30
N SER A 223 -1.57 17.51 3.29
CA SER A 223 -1.12 16.12 3.38
C SER A 223 -0.99 15.65 4.82
N LEU A 224 -1.25 14.37 5.08
CA LEU A 224 -0.96 13.79 6.39
C LEU A 224 0.51 13.38 6.47
N ILE A 225 1.00 12.75 5.40
CA ILE A 225 2.38 12.31 5.25
C ILE A 225 2.89 12.77 3.89
N TYR A 226 3.90 13.63 3.89
CA TYR A 226 4.59 14.09 2.69
C TYR A 226 6.04 13.64 2.73
N ILE A 227 6.44 12.84 1.75
CA ILE A 227 7.78 12.27 1.64
C ILE A 227 8.31 12.57 0.24
N LYS A 228 9.40 13.35 0.16
CA LYS A 228 10.03 13.71 -1.11
C LYS A 228 11.53 13.65 -1.04
N ASP A 229 12.13 12.97 -2.02
CA ASP A 229 13.58 12.80 -2.13
C ASP A 229 14.24 12.36 -0.81
N PRO A 230 13.59 11.56 0.06
CA PRO A 230 14.13 11.30 1.37
C PRO A 230 15.37 10.42 1.27
N GLY A 231 15.75 9.86 0.12
CA GLY A 231 16.72 8.76 0.04
C GLY A 231 16.04 7.39 0.23
N GLU A 232 16.73 6.45 0.88
CA GLU A 232 16.25 5.07 1.02
C GLU A 232 15.85 4.71 2.45
N ASN A 233 14.76 3.94 2.61
CA ASN A 233 14.33 3.21 3.82
C ASN A 233 13.52 4.02 4.85
N ILE A 234 12.43 4.65 4.42
CA ILE A 234 11.40 5.10 5.37
C ILE A 234 10.52 3.91 5.74
N VAL A 235 10.40 3.61 7.03
CA VAL A 235 9.69 2.45 7.54
C VAL A 235 8.59 2.91 8.50
N PHE A 236 7.37 2.45 8.26
CA PHE A 236 6.23 2.57 9.17
C PHE A 236 5.86 1.16 9.64
N ASP A 237 6.09 0.85 10.92
CA ASP A 237 5.81 -0.47 11.49
C ASP A 237 4.83 -0.37 12.67
N ASN A 238 3.75 -1.15 12.59
CA ASN A 238 2.66 -1.13 13.56
C ASN A 238 2.10 0.29 13.79
N VAL A 239 1.79 0.99 12.70
CA VAL A 239 1.28 2.37 12.74
C VAL A 239 -0.23 2.45 12.51
N TRP A 240 -0.86 3.46 13.09
CA TRP A 240 -2.23 3.88 12.76
C TRP A 240 -2.16 5.18 11.97
N ILE A 241 -2.57 5.18 10.72
CA ILE A 241 -2.63 6.35 9.85
C ILE A 241 -4.09 6.61 9.50
N GLU A 242 -4.64 7.74 9.94
CA GLU A 242 -6.04 8.08 9.70
C GLU A 242 -6.22 9.54 9.29
N THR A 243 -7.09 9.77 8.29
CA THR A 243 -7.57 11.11 8.01
C THR A 243 -9.08 11.16 7.89
N SER A 244 -9.66 12.31 8.20
CA SER A 244 -11.06 12.62 7.96
C SER A 244 -11.19 13.85 7.05
N GLY A 245 -11.88 13.73 5.92
CA GLY A 245 -12.09 14.82 4.96
C GLY A 245 -12.14 14.32 3.53
N THR A 246 -12.72 15.11 2.61
CA THR A 246 -13.15 14.62 1.29
C THR A 246 -12.18 14.87 0.14
N ASN A 247 -11.13 15.68 0.29
CA ASN A 247 -10.31 16.17 -0.85
C ASN A 247 -8.79 16.27 -0.53
N MET A 248 -8.20 15.28 0.13
CA MET A 248 -6.82 15.42 0.63
C MET A 248 -5.89 14.34 0.08
N GLU A 249 -4.73 14.79 -0.41
CA GLU A 249 -3.58 13.92 -0.70
C GLU A 249 -3.04 13.42 0.63
N THR A 250 -3.47 12.26 1.10
CA THR A 250 -3.16 11.88 2.47
C THR A 250 -1.73 11.40 2.62
N ILE A 251 -1.25 10.63 1.64
CA ILE A 251 0.12 10.14 1.59
C ILE A 251 0.71 10.53 0.25
N TYR A 252 1.75 11.35 0.25
CA TYR A 252 2.52 11.71 -0.93
C TYR A 252 3.93 11.14 -0.82
N ILE A 253 4.35 10.37 -1.82
CA ILE A 253 5.68 9.73 -1.87
C ILE A 253 6.31 10.02 -3.24
N GLU A 254 7.44 10.72 -3.26
CA GLU A 254 8.21 11.01 -4.48
C GLU A 254 9.69 10.67 -4.30
N ASN A 255 10.27 9.96 -5.28
CA ASN A 255 11.68 9.56 -5.31
C ASN A 255 12.16 8.88 -4.00
N ALA A 256 11.35 7.96 -3.46
CA ALA A 256 11.56 7.36 -2.14
C ALA A 256 11.40 5.84 -2.14
N SER A 257 12.04 5.18 -1.17
CA SER A 257 11.75 3.78 -0.82
C SER A 257 11.07 3.71 0.54
N VAL A 258 9.77 3.37 0.53
CA VAL A 258 8.90 3.35 1.70
C VAL A 258 8.38 1.94 1.96
N ARG A 259 8.48 1.48 3.20
CA ARG A 259 7.90 0.24 3.69
C ARG A 259 6.86 0.53 4.77
N ILE A 260 5.67 -0.02 4.63
CA ILE A 260 4.61 0.03 5.63
C ILE A 260 4.24 -1.41 6.03
N SER A 261 4.41 -1.75 7.31
CA SER A 261 4.07 -3.07 7.85
C SER A 261 3.16 -3.00 9.07
N ASN A 262 2.28 -3.99 9.19
CA ASN A 262 1.40 -4.18 10.36
C ASN A 262 0.52 -2.95 10.66
N ALA A 263 0.15 -2.18 9.63
CA ALA A 263 -0.50 -0.89 9.82
C ALA A 263 -2.02 -0.96 9.71
N TYR A 264 -2.69 0.06 10.25
CA TYR A 264 -4.05 0.42 9.90
C TYR A 264 -4.01 1.76 9.15
N ILE A 265 -4.42 1.76 7.88
CA ILE A 265 -4.43 2.96 7.04
C ILE A 265 -5.87 3.23 6.62
N TYR A 266 -6.45 4.33 7.11
CA TYR A 266 -7.77 4.81 6.74
C TYR A 266 -7.63 6.21 6.17
N VAL A 267 -7.40 6.30 4.85
CA VAL A 267 -7.08 7.58 4.22
C VAL A 267 -7.76 7.79 2.89
N GLY A 268 -7.92 9.06 2.48
CA GLY A 268 -8.62 9.40 1.24
C GLY A 268 -7.88 8.88 0.01
N THR A 269 -6.82 9.59 -0.38
CA THR A 269 -6.00 9.24 -1.54
C THR A 269 -4.52 9.19 -1.18
N ALA A 270 -3.76 8.38 -1.90
CA ALA A 270 -2.31 8.28 -1.77
C ALA A 270 -1.65 8.36 -3.16
N LYS A 271 -0.58 9.15 -3.29
CA LYS A 271 0.18 9.36 -4.52
C LYS A 271 1.59 8.83 -4.39
N VAL A 272 2.07 8.15 -5.42
CA VAL A 272 3.38 7.49 -5.43
C VAL A 272 4.08 7.74 -6.77
N LYS A 273 5.20 8.44 -6.75
CA LYS A 273 5.93 8.85 -7.95
C LYS A 273 7.39 8.45 -7.85
N ASN A 274 7.92 7.80 -8.90
CA ASN A 274 9.35 7.42 -8.99
C ASN A 274 9.85 6.68 -7.73
N SER A 275 9.00 5.86 -7.13
CA SER A 275 9.21 5.36 -5.77
C SER A 275 9.00 3.85 -5.67
N THR A 276 9.57 3.24 -4.65
CA THR A 276 9.23 1.88 -4.24
C THR A 276 8.35 1.93 -3.00
N LEU A 277 7.14 1.38 -3.07
CA LEU A 277 6.23 1.26 -1.94
C LEU A 277 5.96 -0.22 -1.62
N LYS A 278 6.30 -0.65 -0.40
CA LYS A 278 6.06 -2.01 0.09
C LYS A 278 5.10 -2.02 1.25
N ILE A 279 3.92 -2.60 1.09
CA ILE A 279 2.87 -2.72 2.10
C ILE A 279 2.72 -4.19 2.48
N THR A 280 2.76 -4.52 3.78
CA THR A 280 2.67 -5.91 4.26
C THR A 280 1.85 -6.01 5.56
N ASN A 281 0.98 -7.01 5.66
CA ASN A 281 0.15 -7.24 6.86
C ASN A 281 -0.67 -6.01 7.30
N THR A 282 -1.12 -5.21 6.34
CA THR A 282 -1.78 -3.92 6.61
C THR A 282 -3.26 -4.01 6.32
N LYS A 283 -4.09 -3.34 7.13
CA LYS A 283 -5.49 -3.08 6.80
C LYS A 283 -5.57 -1.72 6.11
N LEU A 284 -5.99 -1.72 4.86
CA LEU A 284 -5.98 -0.58 3.96
C LEU A 284 -7.41 -0.19 3.58
N HIS A 285 -7.75 1.06 3.87
CA HIS A 285 -8.95 1.74 3.40
C HIS A 285 -8.52 3.07 2.79
N THR A 286 -7.90 2.98 1.62
CA THR A 286 -7.48 4.12 0.79
C THR A 286 -7.45 3.76 -0.67
N THR A 287 -7.46 4.78 -1.52
CA THR A 287 -7.21 4.67 -2.95
C THR A 287 -5.82 5.22 -3.28
N PHE A 288 -4.99 4.42 -3.94
CA PHE A 288 -3.79 4.95 -4.60
C PHE A 288 -4.23 5.63 -5.90
N ASP A 289 -4.26 6.95 -5.92
CA ASP A 289 -4.48 7.74 -7.12
C ASP A 289 -3.11 8.21 -7.64
N ASP A 290 -2.96 8.40 -8.94
CA ASP A 290 -1.77 9.05 -9.50
C ASP A 290 -0.44 8.33 -9.15
N VAL A 291 -0.34 7.04 -9.46
CA VAL A 291 0.90 6.27 -9.36
C VAL A 291 1.72 6.40 -10.66
N TYR A 292 2.98 6.81 -10.55
CA TYR A 292 3.88 7.08 -11.68
C TYR A 292 5.23 6.41 -11.50
N SER A 293 5.74 5.73 -12.54
CA SER A 293 7.13 5.23 -12.60
C SER A 293 7.61 4.55 -11.30
N SER A 294 6.72 3.78 -10.67
CA SER A 294 6.92 3.26 -9.32
C SER A 294 6.79 1.75 -9.26
N ASP A 295 7.44 1.15 -8.27
CA ASP A 295 7.25 -0.25 -7.91
C ASP A 295 6.35 -0.34 -6.67
N ILE A 296 5.21 -1.02 -6.82
CA ILE A 296 4.26 -1.23 -5.71
C ILE A 296 4.17 -2.71 -5.36
N PHE A 297 4.44 -3.03 -4.09
CA PHE A 297 4.29 -4.37 -3.54
C PHE A 297 3.27 -4.34 -2.41
N ILE A 298 2.21 -5.13 -2.51
CA ILE A 298 1.18 -5.24 -1.48
C ILE A 298 0.97 -6.71 -1.16
N THR A 299 1.28 -7.09 0.07
CA THR A 299 1.23 -8.49 0.49
C THR A 299 0.48 -8.71 1.79
N ASN A 300 -0.21 -9.85 1.91
CA ASN A 300 -0.88 -10.31 3.13
C ASN A 300 -1.76 -9.25 3.82
N SER A 301 -2.37 -8.37 3.02
CA SER A 301 -3.10 -7.18 3.49
C SER A 301 -4.60 -7.34 3.29
N MET A 302 -5.38 -6.64 4.12
CA MET A 302 -6.84 -6.54 3.98
C MET A 302 -7.17 -5.20 3.33
N ILE A 303 -7.81 -5.22 2.17
CA ILE A 303 -8.09 -4.03 1.37
C ILE A 303 -9.60 -3.85 1.29
N LEU A 304 -10.10 -2.73 1.82
CA LEU A 304 -11.53 -2.46 2.00
C LEU A 304 -12.09 -1.42 1.04
N SER A 305 -11.24 -0.85 0.18
CA SER A 305 -11.56 0.20 -0.80
C SER A 305 -10.95 -0.11 -2.16
N LYS A 306 -11.24 0.73 -3.15
CA LYS A 306 -10.53 0.75 -4.43
C LYS A 306 -9.03 0.82 -4.16
N LEU A 307 -8.24 -0.10 -4.72
CA LEU A 307 -6.81 -0.13 -4.40
C LEU A 307 -6.06 0.89 -5.25
N LEU A 308 -6.17 0.82 -6.57
CA LEU A 308 -5.33 1.60 -7.47
C LEU A 308 -6.15 2.18 -8.63
N ASN A 309 -5.92 3.47 -8.89
CA ASN A 309 -6.61 4.27 -9.88
C ASN A 309 -5.61 5.16 -10.63
N ILE A 310 -5.16 4.69 -11.79
CA ILE A 310 -4.13 5.36 -12.59
C ILE A 310 -4.82 6.03 -13.79
N THR A 311 -5.13 7.32 -13.66
CA THR A 311 -5.89 8.10 -14.66
C THR A 311 -5.10 9.21 -15.35
N ASN A 312 -3.87 9.52 -14.95
CA ASN A 312 -3.09 10.63 -15.56
C ASN A 312 -1.56 10.42 -15.72
N PRO A 313 -0.98 9.22 -15.88
CA PRO A 313 0.46 9.10 -16.09
C PRO A 313 0.93 9.66 -17.43
N THR A 314 1.80 10.65 -17.31
CA THR A 314 2.74 11.04 -18.37
C THR A 314 3.86 10.01 -18.54
N GLU A 315 4.03 9.07 -17.59
CA GLU A 315 5.10 8.08 -17.56
C GLU A 315 4.61 6.70 -17.07
N ALA A 316 5.08 5.61 -17.69
CA ALA A 316 4.65 4.26 -17.38
C ALA A 316 5.08 3.82 -15.96
N THR A 317 4.18 3.19 -15.21
CA THR A 317 4.52 2.54 -13.92
C THR A 317 5.34 1.28 -14.18
N GLU A 318 6.40 1.01 -13.40
CA GLU A 318 7.31 -0.12 -13.68
C GLU A 318 6.67 -1.48 -13.34
N SER A 319 6.37 -1.74 -12.07
CA SER A 319 5.79 -3.03 -11.67
C SER A 319 4.82 -2.93 -10.50
N ILE A 320 3.78 -3.76 -10.53
CA ILE A 320 2.79 -3.91 -9.46
C ILE A 320 2.71 -5.38 -9.06
N PHE A 321 2.93 -5.66 -7.77
CA PHE A 321 2.89 -6.99 -7.19
C PHE A 321 1.87 -7.05 -6.05
N ILE A 322 0.83 -7.86 -6.21
CA ILE A 322 -0.26 -8.02 -5.25
C ILE A 322 -0.35 -9.51 -4.89
N ASN A 323 0.06 -9.89 -3.68
CA ASN A 323 0.13 -11.30 -3.27
C ASN A 323 -0.52 -11.58 -1.90
N GLY A 324 -1.41 -12.57 -1.81
CA GLY A 324 -1.90 -13.07 -0.52
C GLY A 324 -2.88 -12.14 0.19
N ASN A 325 -3.53 -11.21 -0.52
CA ASN A 325 -4.41 -10.20 0.08
C ASN A 325 -5.88 -10.63 0.12
N TYR A 326 -6.66 -10.02 1.02
CA TYR A 326 -8.12 -10.10 1.07
C TYR A 326 -8.74 -8.77 0.64
N PHE A 327 -9.40 -8.75 -0.51
CA PHE A 327 -10.13 -7.59 -1.01
C PHE A 327 -11.61 -7.72 -0.70
N SER A 328 -12.19 -6.68 -0.10
CA SER A 328 -13.62 -6.55 0.15
C SER A 328 -14.07 -5.16 -0.29
N VAL A 329 -14.28 -5.00 -1.59
CA VAL A 329 -14.52 -3.69 -2.23
C VAL A 329 -15.94 -3.68 -2.81
N PRO A 330 -16.97 -3.27 -2.03
CA PRO A 330 -18.32 -3.21 -2.55
C PRO A 330 -18.43 -2.06 -3.57
N ASN A 331 -18.81 -2.42 -4.78
CA ASN A 331 -19.20 -1.55 -5.90
C ASN A 331 -18.06 -0.79 -6.59
N ASP A 332 -16.81 -1.22 -6.45
CA ASP A 332 -15.69 -0.61 -7.15
C ASP A 332 -14.73 -1.64 -7.75
N ARG A 333 -13.80 -1.13 -8.57
CA ARG A 333 -12.71 -1.87 -9.20
C ARG A 333 -11.56 -1.99 -8.19
N ILE A 334 -10.84 -3.10 -8.22
CA ILE A 334 -9.63 -3.24 -7.39
C ILE A 334 -8.48 -2.45 -7.99
N LEU A 335 -8.19 -2.72 -9.26
CA LEU A 335 -7.13 -2.08 -10.03
C LEU A 335 -7.77 -1.50 -11.27
N TYR A 336 -7.48 -0.24 -11.56
CA TYR A 336 -7.85 0.44 -12.80
C TYR A 336 -6.67 1.27 -13.29
N SER A 337 -6.28 1.04 -14.54
CA SER A 337 -5.31 1.88 -15.25
C SER A 337 -5.82 2.19 -16.65
N GLU A 338 -5.78 3.47 -17.03
CA GLU A 338 -5.99 3.93 -18.41
C GLU A 338 -4.68 3.96 -19.22
N TYR A 339 -3.56 3.60 -18.59
CA TYR A 339 -2.23 3.78 -19.15
C TYR A 339 -1.33 2.56 -18.90
N ASP A 340 -0.11 2.64 -19.43
CA ASP A 340 0.87 1.57 -19.40
C ASP A 340 1.38 1.25 -17.99
N LEU A 341 1.34 -0.03 -17.68
CA LEU A 341 2.00 -0.64 -16.53
C LEU A 341 3.08 -1.59 -17.06
N GLY A 342 4.26 -1.69 -16.48
CA GLY A 342 5.25 -2.64 -16.97
C GLY A 342 4.79 -4.08 -16.70
N THR A 343 5.01 -4.56 -15.48
CA THR A 343 4.63 -5.91 -15.06
C THR A 343 3.60 -5.88 -13.94
N VAL A 344 2.48 -6.59 -14.12
CA VAL A 344 1.44 -6.73 -13.10
C VAL A 344 1.30 -8.18 -12.68
N ILE A 345 1.56 -8.48 -11.41
CA ILE A 345 1.44 -9.83 -10.84
C ILE A 345 0.43 -9.81 -9.71
N ILE A 346 -0.68 -10.54 -9.88
CA ILE A 346 -1.75 -10.68 -8.88
C ILE A 346 -1.89 -12.14 -8.52
N THR A 347 -1.49 -12.54 -7.31
CA THR A 347 -1.44 -13.95 -6.92
C THR A 347 -1.98 -14.25 -5.52
N ASN A 348 -2.58 -15.43 -5.35
CA ASN A 348 -3.03 -15.94 -4.04
C ASN A 348 -3.99 -15.00 -3.28
N ASN A 349 -4.74 -14.15 -3.98
CA ASN A 349 -5.65 -13.21 -3.34
C ASN A 349 -7.08 -13.78 -3.24
N LYS A 350 -7.82 -13.39 -2.21
CA LYS A 350 -9.27 -13.60 -2.12
C LYS A 350 -9.97 -12.27 -2.36
N ILE A 351 -10.78 -12.23 -3.41
CA ILE A 351 -11.31 -11.02 -4.01
C ILE A 351 -12.83 -11.07 -3.97
N SER A 352 -13.42 -10.24 -3.10
CA SER A 352 -14.85 -10.03 -2.99
C SER A 352 -15.20 -8.62 -3.46
N ALA A 353 -15.46 -8.47 -4.76
CA ALA A 353 -15.80 -7.19 -5.37
C ALA A 353 -17.09 -7.35 -6.18
N SER A 354 -18.03 -6.43 -6.06
CA SER A 354 -19.30 -6.56 -6.81
C SER A 354 -19.19 -6.17 -8.28
N ASN A 355 -18.13 -5.44 -8.67
CA ASN A 355 -17.89 -4.93 -10.03
C ASN A 355 -16.62 -5.51 -10.68
N GLY A 356 -16.09 -6.63 -10.16
CA GLY A 356 -14.90 -7.30 -10.73
C GLY A 356 -13.60 -6.50 -10.61
N ILE A 357 -12.58 -6.89 -11.40
CA ILE A 357 -11.29 -6.21 -11.55
C ILE A 357 -11.13 -5.72 -12.98
N LYS A 358 -11.31 -4.44 -13.21
CA LYS A 358 -11.05 -3.84 -14.52
C LYS A 358 -9.61 -3.34 -14.62
N MET A 359 -8.67 -4.26 -14.80
CA MET A 359 -7.25 -3.94 -14.61
C MET A 359 -6.74 -2.89 -15.60
N ILE A 360 -6.95 -3.04 -16.91
CA ILE A 360 -6.15 -2.26 -17.89
C ILE A 360 -6.96 -1.98 -19.16
N LYS A 361 -7.13 -0.68 -19.47
CA LYS A 361 -7.37 -0.20 -20.83
C LYS A 361 -6.07 0.47 -21.27
N GLY A 362 -5.40 -0.04 -22.30
CA GLY A 362 -4.25 0.64 -22.88
C GLY A 362 -4.79 1.84 -23.66
N ALA A 363 -4.43 3.06 -23.29
CA ALA A 363 -5.01 4.25 -23.92
C ALA A 363 -4.78 4.31 -25.44
N ASP A 364 -3.69 3.75 -25.98
CA ASP A 364 -3.38 3.84 -27.42
C ASP A 364 -2.41 2.73 -27.88
N ALA A 365 -2.44 2.42 -29.17
CA ALA A 365 -1.65 1.37 -29.83
C ALA A 365 -0.11 1.49 -29.71
N SER A 366 0.41 2.54 -29.07
CA SER A 366 1.84 2.81 -28.85
C SER A 366 2.32 2.46 -27.44
N GLY A 367 1.41 2.23 -26.50
CA GLY A 367 1.72 1.92 -25.12
C GLY A 367 1.05 0.62 -24.72
N TYR A 368 1.84 -0.39 -24.34
CA TYR A 368 1.27 -1.65 -23.87
C TYR A 368 1.79 -1.98 -22.50
N THR A 369 0.86 -2.30 -21.60
CA THR A 369 1.21 -3.08 -20.44
C THR A 369 1.90 -4.36 -20.90
N ARG A 370 3.10 -4.66 -20.40
CA ARG A 370 3.92 -5.73 -21.01
C ARG A 370 3.44 -7.09 -20.58
N THR A 371 3.33 -7.31 -19.27
CA THR A 371 3.05 -8.64 -18.72
C THR A 371 2.03 -8.58 -17.61
N VAL A 372 0.99 -9.39 -17.72
CA VAL A 372 -0.03 -9.59 -16.67
C VAL A 372 -0.06 -11.06 -16.28
N ILE A 373 0.24 -11.35 -15.01
CA ILE A 373 0.16 -12.68 -14.43
C ILE A 373 -0.88 -12.67 -13.31
N ILE A 374 -1.95 -13.43 -13.48
CA ILE A 374 -3.02 -13.58 -12.51
C ILE A 374 -3.10 -15.06 -12.16
N SER A 375 -2.67 -15.44 -10.96
CA SER A 375 -2.68 -16.86 -10.58
C SER A 375 -3.13 -17.18 -9.17
N ASN A 376 -3.83 -18.31 -9.02
CA ASN A 376 -4.28 -18.83 -7.73
C ASN A 376 -5.15 -17.86 -6.92
N ASN A 377 -5.90 -16.97 -7.59
CA ASN A 377 -6.82 -16.06 -6.92
C ASN A 377 -8.23 -16.67 -6.83
N GLN A 378 -8.97 -16.27 -5.80
CA GLN A 378 -10.38 -16.58 -5.65
C GLN A 378 -11.21 -15.31 -5.85
N PHE A 379 -11.95 -15.23 -6.95
CA PHE A 379 -12.90 -14.16 -7.23
C PHE A 379 -14.30 -14.59 -6.80
N THR A 380 -14.96 -13.80 -5.97
CA THR A 380 -16.30 -14.05 -5.45
C THR A 380 -17.18 -12.81 -5.52
N GLY A 381 -18.45 -13.00 -5.89
CA GLY A 381 -19.48 -11.98 -5.78
C GLY A 381 -19.56 -11.03 -6.96
N GLY A 382 -20.71 -10.35 -7.08
CA GLY A 382 -20.98 -9.32 -8.08
C GLY A 382 -22.04 -9.71 -9.10
N SER A 383 -22.91 -8.73 -9.40
CA SER A 383 -23.69 -8.73 -10.62
C SER A 383 -22.90 -7.92 -11.61
N LEU A 384 -22.32 -8.58 -12.60
CA LEU A 384 -21.82 -7.87 -13.77
C LEU A 384 -23.06 -7.33 -14.48
N SER A 385 -23.22 -6.02 -14.56
CA SER A 385 -24.24 -5.39 -15.37
C SER A 385 -23.51 -4.51 -16.37
N GLY A 386 -22.95 -5.12 -17.40
CA GLY A 386 -22.19 -4.42 -18.45
C GLY A 386 -20.69 -4.26 -18.17
N GLU A 387 -20.11 -5.04 -17.26
CA GLU A 387 -18.68 -4.99 -16.91
C GLU A 387 -18.08 -6.40 -16.89
N ASN A 388 -16.75 -6.52 -17.04
CA ASN A 388 -16.04 -7.81 -17.03
C ASN A 388 -15.32 -8.04 -15.69
N TYR A 389 -15.16 -9.29 -15.24
CA TYR A 389 -14.33 -9.56 -14.04
C TYR A 389 -12.87 -9.23 -14.29
N LEU A 390 -12.37 -9.53 -15.49
CA LEU A 390 -11.06 -9.16 -15.97
C LEU A 390 -11.23 -8.53 -17.34
N ASP A 391 -10.87 -7.25 -17.48
CA ASP A 391 -10.74 -6.56 -18.77
C ASP A 391 -9.28 -6.15 -18.91
N LEU A 392 -8.57 -6.82 -19.82
CA LEU A 392 -7.13 -6.73 -20.00
C LEU A 392 -6.79 -6.29 -21.42
N GLU A 393 -5.93 -5.29 -21.53
CA GLU A 393 -5.33 -4.84 -22.78
C GLU A 393 -3.81 -4.73 -22.61
N THR A 394 -3.09 -5.77 -23.04
CA THR A 394 -1.67 -5.98 -22.68
C THR A 394 -1.01 -6.96 -23.65
N VAL A 395 0.33 -7.01 -23.72
CA VAL A 395 1.07 -7.89 -24.64
C VAL A 395 1.03 -9.37 -24.25
N TYR A 396 1.31 -9.68 -22.97
CA TYR A 396 1.44 -11.05 -22.46
C TYR A 396 0.51 -11.27 -21.27
N VAL A 397 -0.45 -12.19 -21.41
CA VAL A 397 -1.41 -12.56 -20.37
C VAL A 397 -1.24 -14.00 -19.94
N VAL A 398 -1.09 -14.23 -18.63
CA VAL A 398 -1.17 -15.56 -18.01
C VAL A 398 -2.21 -15.53 -16.90
N ILE A 399 -3.30 -16.27 -17.09
CA ILE A 399 -4.37 -16.45 -16.11
C ILE A 399 -4.45 -17.93 -15.76
N THR A 400 -3.98 -18.32 -14.56
CA THR A 400 -3.93 -19.74 -14.20
C THR A 400 -4.27 -20.08 -12.75
N GLY A 401 -4.92 -21.22 -12.53
CA GLY A 401 -5.23 -21.69 -11.17
C GLY A 401 -6.27 -20.83 -10.43
N ASN A 402 -6.98 -19.92 -11.12
CA ASN A 402 -7.94 -19.04 -10.48
C ASN A 402 -9.32 -19.69 -10.34
N THR A 403 -10.06 -19.29 -9.32
CA THR A 403 -11.46 -19.69 -9.13
C THR A 403 -12.36 -18.47 -9.25
N PHE A 404 -13.31 -18.50 -10.19
CA PHE A 404 -14.31 -17.45 -10.40
C PHE A 404 -15.68 -17.96 -9.92
N LYS A 405 -16.26 -17.27 -8.94
CA LYS A 405 -17.59 -17.56 -8.39
C LYS A 405 -18.49 -16.34 -8.55
N SER A 406 -19.25 -16.31 -9.64
CA SER A 406 -20.23 -15.25 -9.90
C SER A 406 -21.64 -15.68 -9.53
N THR A 407 -22.39 -14.77 -8.90
CA THR A 407 -23.79 -15.00 -8.54
C THR A 407 -24.75 -14.66 -9.68
N THR A 408 -24.40 -13.72 -10.56
CA THR A 408 -25.19 -13.31 -11.72
C THR A 408 -24.26 -12.84 -12.84
N LEU A 409 -24.43 -13.37 -14.05
CA LEU A 409 -23.83 -12.84 -15.27
C LEU A 409 -24.98 -12.51 -16.23
N SER A 410 -24.95 -11.34 -16.87
CA SER A 410 -25.78 -11.13 -18.05
C SER A 410 -25.14 -11.84 -19.24
N SER A 411 -25.94 -12.10 -20.28
CA SER A 411 -25.44 -12.75 -21.51
C SER A 411 -24.40 -11.91 -22.26
N SER A 412 -24.28 -10.62 -21.97
CA SER A 412 -23.29 -9.71 -22.56
C SER A 412 -21.98 -9.60 -21.79
N ASP A 413 -21.93 -10.07 -20.55
CA ASP A 413 -20.72 -9.91 -19.72
C ASP A 413 -19.71 -11.01 -19.99
N ASN A 414 -18.42 -10.67 -19.96
CA ASN A 414 -17.34 -11.65 -19.96
C ASN A 414 -16.77 -11.78 -18.56
N ILE A 415 -16.48 -13.02 -18.13
CA ILE A 415 -15.62 -13.18 -16.95
C ILE A 415 -14.21 -12.71 -17.30
N ILE A 416 -13.73 -13.05 -18.49
CA ILE A 416 -12.41 -12.64 -18.96
C ILE A 416 -12.55 -12.03 -20.34
N LYS A 417 -12.08 -10.80 -20.49
CA LYS A 417 -11.88 -10.13 -21.76
C LYS A 417 -10.41 -9.75 -21.88
N VAL A 418 -9.77 -10.25 -22.93
CA VAL A 418 -8.41 -9.87 -23.32
C VAL A 418 -8.45 -9.27 -24.71
N SER A 419 -7.98 -8.04 -24.83
CA SER A 419 -7.91 -7.28 -26.08
C SER A 419 -6.45 -7.04 -26.44
N ASN A 420 -6.14 -7.08 -27.74
CA ASN A 420 -4.86 -6.63 -28.31
C ASN A 420 -3.60 -7.30 -27.71
N ALA A 421 -3.71 -8.56 -27.25
CA ALA A 421 -2.55 -9.29 -26.72
C ALA A 421 -1.81 -10.07 -27.81
N ILE A 422 -0.49 -10.20 -27.67
CA ILE A 422 0.29 -11.11 -28.52
C ILE A 422 0.06 -12.54 -28.05
N THR A 423 0.22 -12.79 -26.76
CA THR A 423 0.08 -14.14 -26.19
C THR A 423 -0.85 -14.13 -24.98
N THR A 424 -1.83 -15.03 -25.00
CA THR A 424 -2.76 -15.24 -23.89
C THR A 424 -2.82 -16.70 -23.50
N MET A 425 -2.56 -17.00 -22.23
CA MET A 425 -2.71 -18.32 -21.63
C MET A 425 -3.75 -18.29 -20.52
N ILE A 426 -4.88 -18.97 -20.71
CA ILE A 426 -5.94 -19.13 -19.71
C ILE A 426 -6.05 -20.62 -19.40
N THR A 427 -5.41 -21.06 -18.32
CA THR A 427 -5.29 -22.50 -18.03
C THR A 427 -5.59 -22.88 -16.59
N ASN A 428 -6.15 -24.06 -16.36
CA ASN A 428 -6.39 -24.59 -15.01
C ASN A 428 -7.26 -23.66 -14.14
N ASN A 429 -8.21 -22.93 -14.73
CA ASN A 429 -9.13 -22.08 -13.98
C ASN A 429 -10.46 -22.81 -13.73
N SER A 430 -11.14 -22.44 -12.65
CA SER A 430 -12.47 -22.96 -12.30
C SER A 430 -13.51 -21.84 -12.38
N PHE A 431 -14.44 -21.95 -13.31
CA PHE A 431 -15.55 -21.03 -13.47
C PHE A 431 -16.83 -21.66 -12.92
N ALA A 432 -17.15 -21.36 -11.66
CA ALA A 432 -18.37 -21.81 -11.00
C ALA A 432 -19.39 -20.68 -11.04
N THR A 433 -20.23 -20.65 -12.08
CA THR A 433 -21.33 -19.69 -12.19
C THR A 433 -22.62 -20.35 -11.71
N ASN A 434 -23.45 -19.61 -10.95
CA ASN A 434 -24.77 -20.09 -10.56
C ASN A 434 -25.83 -19.92 -11.67
N VAL A 435 -25.43 -19.32 -12.80
CA VAL A 435 -26.30 -19.05 -13.96
C VAL A 435 -26.21 -20.18 -14.98
N SER A 436 -26.86 -21.29 -14.66
CA SER A 436 -27.26 -22.29 -15.67
C SER A 436 -28.27 -21.66 -16.63
N PRO A 437 -28.18 -21.84 -17.96
CA PRO A 437 -27.43 -22.90 -18.66
C PRO A 437 -26.18 -22.44 -19.45
N PHE A 438 -25.81 -21.16 -19.43
CA PHE A 438 -24.79 -20.66 -20.35
C PHE A 438 -23.38 -20.79 -19.75
N PRO A 439 -22.39 -21.30 -20.51
CA PRO A 439 -21.00 -21.19 -20.10
C PRO A 439 -20.64 -19.71 -19.95
N PRO A 440 -19.72 -19.38 -19.03
CA PRO A 440 -19.24 -18.01 -18.88
C PRO A 440 -18.61 -17.54 -20.19
N ASN A 441 -18.88 -16.30 -20.60
CA ASN A 441 -18.21 -15.75 -21.77
C ASN A 441 -16.74 -15.44 -21.44
N ILE A 442 -15.85 -15.92 -22.31
CA ILE A 442 -14.43 -15.58 -22.34
C ILE A 442 -14.14 -15.04 -23.74
N SER A 443 -13.71 -13.78 -23.83
CA SER A 443 -13.38 -13.11 -25.07
C SER A 443 -11.88 -12.86 -25.13
N VAL A 444 -11.20 -13.47 -26.10
CA VAL A 444 -9.74 -13.37 -26.27
C VAL A 444 -9.41 -12.98 -27.70
N ASN A 445 -9.02 -11.73 -27.87
CA ASN A 445 -8.43 -11.20 -29.09
C ASN A 445 -6.90 -11.19 -28.93
N SER A 446 -6.26 -12.28 -29.33
CA SER A 446 -4.81 -12.43 -29.27
C SER A 446 -4.27 -13.20 -30.47
N LEU A 447 -3.01 -12.92 -30.86
CA LEU A 447 -2.35 -13.63 -31.96
C LEU A 447 -2.11 -15.11 -31.62
N TYR A 448 -1.65 -15.37 -30.40
CA TYR A 448 -1.48 -16.70 -29.86
C TYR A 448 -2.33 -16.85 -28.60
N LYS A 449 -3.22 -17.85 -28.58
CA LYS A 449 -4.08 -18.12 -27.43
C LYS A 449 -4.11 -19.59 -27.07
N ILE A 450 -4.01 -19.88 -25.78
CA ILE A 450 -4.13 -21.21 -25.20
C ILE A 450 -5.21 -21.13 -24.12
N LEU A 451 -6.35 -21.78 -24.36
CA LEU A 451 -7.43 -21.95 -23.39
C LEU A 451 -7.55 -23.46 -23.14
N LYS A 452 -7.07 -23.95 -21.99
CA LYS A 452 -7.00 -25.40 -21.70
C LYS A 452 -7.20 -25.69 -20.22
N ASN A 453 -7.67 -26.89 -19.90
CA ASN A 453 -7.89 -27.44 -18.57
C ASN A 453 -8.78 -26.54 -17.70
N ASN A 454 -9.75 -25.84 -18.29
CA ASN A 454 -10.64 -24.95 -17.56
C ASN A 454 -11.93 -25.68 -17.16
N VAL A 455 -12.28 -25.65 -15.88
CA VAL A 455 -13.55 -26.22 -15.37
C VAL A 455 -14.66 -25.20 -15.54
N GLY A 456 -15.80 -25.61 -16.11
CA GLY A 456 -16.93 -24.73 -16.40
C GLY A 456 -16.79 -23.96 -17.73
N TYR A 457 -15.64 -24.07 -18.41
CA TYR A 457 -15.42 -23.56 -19.76
C TYR A 457 -14.66 -24.61 -20.57
N THR A 458 -15.37 -25.66 -20.99
CA THR A 458 -14.78 -26.85 -21.59
C THR A 458 -14.32 -26.60 -23.02
N THR A 459 -13.01 -26.50 -23.22
CA THR A 459 -12.37 -26.34 -24.54
C THR A 459 -11.88 -27.65 -25.14
N GLU A 460 -11.74 -28.68 -24.30
CA GLU A 460 -11.42 -30.02 -24.73
C GLU A 460 -12.20 -31.04 -23.89
N ASN A 461 -12.60 -32.14 -24.54
CA ASN A 461 -13.34 -33.20 -23.88
C ASN A 461 -13.04 -34.54 -24.55
N SER A 462 -13.20 -35.60 -23.77
CA SER A 462 -13.07 -36.97 -24.27
C SER A 462 -13.97 -37.90 -23.48
N SER A 463 -14.43 -38.96 -24.12
CA SER A 463 -15.21 -40.02 -23.47
C SER A 463 -15.27 -41.26 -24.34
N THR A 464 -16.00 -42.27 -23.88
CA THR A 464 -16.42 -43.42 -24.69
C THR A 464 -17.92 -43.32 -24.97
N ALA A 465 -18.29 -43.32 -26.24
CA ALA A 465 -19.68 -43.43 -26.67
C ALA A 465 -20.02 -44.90 -26.97
N THR A 466 -21.22 -45.32 -26.61
CA THR A 466 -21.72 -46.68 -26.84
C THR A 466 -23.07 -46.60 -27.53
N PHE A 467 -23.21 -47.32 -28.63
CA PHE A 467 -24.44 -47.42 -29.42
C PHE A 467 -24.73 -48.87 -29.80
N SER A 468 -25.94 -49.09 -30.28
CA SER A 468 -26.40 -50.35 -30.86
C SER A 468 -26.56 -50.15 -32.36
N GLY A 469 -25.90 -50.97 -33.16
CA GLY A 469 -26.18 -51.03 -34.59
C GLY A 469 -27.52 -51.69 -34.84
N ASP A 470 -28.17 -51.34 -35.94
CA ASP A 470 -29.44 -51.93 -36.39
C ASP A 470 -29.38 -52.43 -37.86
N GLY A 471 -28.21 -52.34 -38.50
CA GLY A 471 -28.02 -52.68 -39.91
C GLY A 471 -28.56 -51.64 -40.90
N SER A 472 -29.07 -50.50 -40.45
CA SER A 472 -29.66 -49.45 -41.29
C SER A 472 -29.21 -48.02 -40.95
N THR A 473 -28.97 -47.71 -39.68
CA THR A 473 -28.51 -46.42 -39.18
C THR A 473 -27.04 -46.23 -39.53
N THR A 474 -26.74 -45.16 -40.25
CA THR A 474 -25.38 -44.81 -40.71
C THR A 474 -24.76 -43.65 -39.93
N GLN A 475 -25.54 -42.90 -39.16
CA GLN A 475 -25.04 -41.76 -38.39
C GLN A 475 -25.27 -41.97 -36.90
N PHE A 476 -24.23 -41.76 -36.09
CA PHE A 476 -24.29 -41.76 -34.63
C PHE A 476 -23.87 -40.39 -34.10
N THR A 477 -24.61 -39.90 -33.10
CA THR A 477 -24.44 -38.55 -32.54
C THR A 477 -23.87 -38.63 -31.13
N ILE A 478 -22.80 -37.88 -30.86
CA ILE A 478 -22.12 -37.81 -29.56
C ILE A 478 -22.13 -36.35 -29.09
N ALA A 479 -22.84 -36.04 -28.00
CA ALA A 479 -22.82 -34.70 -27.41
C ALA A 479 -21.45 -34.41 -26.77
N HIS A 480 -20.72 -33.42 -27.30
CA HIS A 480 -19.33 -33.16 -26.90
C HIS A 480 -19.19 -32.20 -25.72
N LYS A 481 -20.21 -31.38 -25.42
CA LYS A 481 -20.24 -30.43 -24.29
C LYS A 481 -19.08 -29.40 -24.29
N LEU A 482 -18.59 -29.05 -25.48
CA LEU A 482 -17.58 -28.01 -25.63
C LEU A 482 -18.26 -26.65 -25.75
N VAL A 483 -17.52 -25.58 -25.52
CA VAL A 483 -18.02 -24.21 -25.59
C VAL A 483 -18.34 -23.73 -27.01
N SER A 484 -17.82 -24.43 -28.04
CA SER A 484 -18.08 -24.16 -29.45
C SER A 484 -17.84 -25.42 -30.29
N THR A 485 -18.05 -25.31 -31.61
CA THR A 485 -17.70 -26.38 -32.56
C THR A 485 -16.21 -26.73 -32.46
N PRO A 486 -15.84 -28.02 -32.33
CA PRO A 486 -14.44 -28.43 -32.27
C PRO A 486 -13.74 -28.21 -33.62
N SER A 487 -12.51 -27.70 -33.57
CA SER A 487 -11.62 -27.60 -34.74
C SER A 487 -10.90 -28.92 -35.03
N LYS A 488 -10.87 -29.82 -34.05
CA LYS A 488 -10.25 -31.15 -34.17
C LYS A 488 -11.08 -32.18 -33.44
N VAL A 489 -11.36 -33.29 -34.11
CA VAL A 489 -12.05 -34.46 -33.55
C VAL A 489 -11.28 -35.72 -33.91
N LEU A 490 -11.01 -36.55 -32.91
CA LEU A 490 -10.41 -37.87 -33.05
C LEU A 490 -11.42 -38.91 -32.57
N VAL A 491 -11.72 -39.90 -33.39
CA VAL A 491 -12.61 -41.01 -33.05
C VAL A 491 -11.87 -42.32 -33.33
N THR A 492 -11.78 -43.17 -32.31
CA THR A 492 -11.11 -44.47 -32.36
C THR A 492 -12.12 -45.59 -32.05
N PRO A 493 -12.32 -46.54 -32.98
CA PRO A 493 -13.13 -47.73 -32.72
C PRO A 493 -12.58 -48.54 -31.55
N MET A 494 -13.48 -48.94 -30.64
CA MET A 494 -13.18 -49.76 -29.46
C MET A 494 -13.90 -51.12 -29.52
N SER A 495 -14.57 -51.43 -30.63
CA SER A 495 -15.21 -52.71 -30.92
C SER A 495 -15.06 -53.08 -32.39
N SER A 496 -15.16 -54.37 -32.72
CA SER A 496 -15.12 -54.87 -34.11
C SER A 496 -16.17 -54.22 -34.98
N ASP A 497 -17.39 -54.10 -34.47
CA ASP A 497 -18.54 -53.62 -35.24
C ASP A 497 -18.47 -52.10 -35.45
N ALA A 498 -17.66 -51.39 -34.66
CA ALA A 498 -17.36 -49.98 -34.85
C ALA A 498 -16.19 -49.71 -35.83
N ALA A 499 -15.45 -50.75 -36.25
CA ALA A 499 -14.23 -50.60 -37.05
C ALA A 499 -14.48 -50.38 -38.55
N GLY A 500 -15.73 -50.26 -38.97
CA GLY A 500 -16.10 -49.98 -40.36
C GLY A 500 -15.63 -48.60 -40.84
N ASP A 501 -15.64 -48.38 -42.15
CA ASP A 501 -15.31 -47.09 -42.75
C ASP A 501 -16.30 -45.99 -42.32
N PHE A 502 -15.81 -44.94 -41.68
CA PHE A 502 -16.60 -43.74 -41.33
C PHE A 502 -15.82 -42.45 -41.57
N TYR A 503 -16.53 -41.32 -41.52
CA TYR A 503 -15.95 -39.97 -41.41
C TYR A 503 -16.66 -39.19 -40.30
N VAL A 504 -16.00 -38.13 -39.79
CA VAL A 504 -16.47 -37.37 -38.64
C VAL A 504 -16.77 -35.93 -39.04
N THR A 505 -17.91 -35.42 -38.62
CA THR A 505 -18.28 -33.99 -38.68
C THR A 505 -18.70 -33.53 -37.29
N ALA A 506 -18.77 -32.22 -37.04
CA ALA A 506 -19.25 -31.68 -35.77
C ALA A 506 -19.95 -30.34 -35.96
N ASP A 507 -20.86 -30.02 -35.05
CA ASP A 507 -21.44 -28.68 -34.89
C ASP A 507 -21.10 -28.13 -33.48
N ASP A 508 -21.81 -27.12 -33.00
CA ASP A 508 -21.57 -26.50 -31.69
C ASP A 508 -21.96 -27.37 -30.49
N THR A 509 -22.69 -28.47 -30.73
CA THR A 509 -23.29 -29.29 -29.69
C THR A 509 -22.84 -30.76 -29.78
N ASN A 510 -22.66 -31.27 -31.00
CA ASN A 510 -22.55 -32.69 -31.31
C ASN A 510 -21.41 -33.02 -32.28
N ILE A 511 -20.81 -34.19 -32.06
CA ILE A 511 -19.96 -34.90 -33.03
C ILE A 511 -20.84 -35.94 -33.74
N TYR A 512 -20.70 -36.03 -35.05
CA TYR A 512 -21.42 -36.98 -35.91
C TYR A 512 -20.43 -37.96 -36.51
N VAL A 513 -20.65 -39.26 -36.25
CA VAL A 513 -19.87 -40.36 -36.82
C VAL A 513 -20.69 -41.00 -37.93
N ASN A 514 -20.25 -40.81 -39.17
CA ASN A 514 -20.99 -41.18 -40.38
C ASN A 514 -20.33 -42.39 -41.05
N TYR A 515 -20.93 -43.56 -40.89
CA TYR A 515 -20.48 -44.80 -41.52
C TYR A 515 -20.91 -44.85 -42.99
N LYS A 516 -20.00 -45.33 -43.86
CA LYS A 516 -20.32 -45.60 -45.27
C LYS A 516 -21.27 -46.79 -45.43
N THR A 517 -21.24 -47.72 -44.48
CA THR A 517 -22.11 -48.90 -44.42
C THR A 517 -22.60 -49.04 -43.00
N ALA A 518 -23.93 -49.15 -42.83
CA ALA A 518 -24.54 -49.25 -41.51
C ALA A 518 -23.92 -50.43 -40.72
N PRO A 519 -23.46 -50.20 -39.48
CA PRO A 519 -22.90 -51.27 -38.67
C PRO A 519 -23.92 -52.40 -38.43
N PRO A 520 -23.45 -53.66 -38.27
CA PRO A 520 -24.32 -54.80 -38.03
C PRO A 520 -25.25 -54.61 -36.83
N SER A 521 -26.41 -55.25 -36.88
CA SER A 521 -27.34 -55.24 -35.74
C SER A 521 -26.71 -55.89 -34.51
N GLY A 522 -26.76 -55.20 -33.37
CA GLY A 522 -26.24 -55.70 -32.10
C GLY A 522 -26.53 -54.73 -30.96
N THR A 523 -26.45 -55.19 -29.71
CA THR A 523 -26.68 -54.36 -28.53
C THR A 523 -25.35 -53.85 -27.97
N ASN A 524 -25.20 -52.52 -27.84
CA ASN A 524 -23.98 -51.87 -27.33
C ASN A 524 -22.70 -52.34 -28.06
N ASN A 525 -22.85 -52.76 -29.32
CA ASN A 525 -21.80 -53.34 -30.12
C ASN A 525 -20.94 -52.28 -30.83
N ILE A 526 -21.39 -51.03 -30.86
CA ILE A 526 -20.62 -49.90 -31.40
C ILE A 526 -20.04 -49.12 -30.23
N LYS A 527 -18.73 -49.29 -29.99
CA LYS A 527 -17.99 -48.54 -28.96
C LYS A 527 -16.96 -47.65 -29.61
N LEU A 528 -16.99 -46.37 -29.26
CA LEU A 528 -16.13 -45.34 -29.85
C LEU A 528 -15.46 -44.54 -28.73
N SER A 529 -14.13 -44.55 -28.68
CA SER A 529 -13.37 -43.58 -27.88
C SER A 529 -13.23 -42.31 -28.69
N TRP A 530 -13.50 -41.15 -28.09
CA TRP A 530 -13.41 -39.87 -28.80
C TRP A 530 -12.67 -38.82 -27.98
N TYR A 531 -12.01 -37.90 -28.69
CA TYR A 531 -11.40 -36.68 -28.17
C TYR A 531 -11.76 -35.53 -29.11
N ALA A 532 -12.11 -34.38 -28.56
CA ALA A 532 -12.36 -33.17 -29.34
C ALA A 532 -11.79 -31.94 -28.62
N GLU A 533 -11.28 -30.98 -29.39
CA GLU A 533 -10.79 -29.67 -28.91
C GLU A 533 -11.21 -28.55 -29.85
N VAL A 534 -11.43 -27.35 -29.29
CA VAL A 534 -11.76 -26.11 -30.03
C VAL A 534 -10.52 -25.33 -30.43
#